data_AF-A0A3L7Z3Z8-F1
#
_entry.id   AF-A0A3L7Z3Z8-F1
#
_cell.length_a   1.000
_cell.length_b   1.000
_cell.length_c   1.000
_cell.angle_alpha   90.00
_cell.angle_beta   90.00
_cell.angle_gamma   90.00
#
_symmetry.space_group_name_H-M   'P 1'
#
loop_
_entity.id
_entity.type
_entity.pdbx_description
1 polymer ?
#
loop_
_entity_poly.entity_id
_entity_poly.type
_entity_poly.pdbx_seq_one_letter_code
_entity_poly.pdbx_strand_id
1 'polypeptide(L)'
;MSEQVTISAEEFKQFQAYQAEKAKQEAAEARKAQRATYQQMVDDELAAAVPELRALSEQIKTVKDATFGNFAAVLDIKAEVVGFKEGGQFSHTFTNTDSTQRLTLGVNTVDGWTDMAETGIAMVRRYLESLATDDKTQSLVTAVLRLLSKDRQGNLNASKVLQLQKMAEDSKDEQFIEAVKIIRESYQPTATRRYIRAQYRDESTGNAWRNIPLSITDVDLLPENETAPEPDAEAEGTEAEAAE
;
A
#
# COMPACT_ATOMS: atom_id res chain seq x y z
N MET A 1 53.27 55.86 -25.46
CA MET A 1 52.34 56.99 -25.25
C MET A 1 51.42 56.57 -24.13
N SER A 2 51.76 56.94 -22.89
CA SER A 2 50.95 56.62 -21.72
C SER A 2 50.01 57.81 -21.52
N GLU A 3 48.74 57.66 -21.89
CA GLU A 3 47.75 58.70 -21.64
C GLU A 3 47.42 58.73 -20.13
N GLN A 4 48.02 59.68 -19.42
CA GLN A 4 47.65 59.98 -18.04
C GLN A 4 46.33 60.78 -18.06
N VAL A 5 45.23 60.09 -17.79
CA VAL A 5 43.92 60.72 -17.59
C VAL A 5 43.84 61.22 -16.14
N THR A 6 43.91 62.54 -15.94
CA THR A 6 43.69 63.18 -14.64
C THR A 6 42.19 63.37 -14.41
N ILE A 7 41.59 62.45 -13.67
CA ILE A 7 40.16 62.44 -13.35
C ILE A 7 39.92 63.31 -12.09
N SER A 8 38.89 64.15 -12.10
CA SER A 8 38.46 64.92 -10.92
C SER A 8 37.92 63.99 -9.82
N ALA A 9 38.03 64.38 -8.54
CA ALA A 9 37.56 63.58 -7.41
C ALA A 9 36.06 63.24 -7.48
N GLU A 10 35.27 64.07 -8.17
CA GLU A 10 33.83 63.86 -8.40
C GLU A 10 33.57 62.83 -9.50
N GLU A 11 34.32 62.91 -10.60
CA GLU A 11 34.25 61.96 -11.72
C GLU A 11 34.71 60.56 -11.30
N PHE A 12 35.68 60.45 -10.40
CA PHE A 12 36.12 59.17 -9.84
C PHE A 12 35.05 58.51 -8.96
N LYS A 13 34.29 59.29 -8.18
CA LYS A 13 33.16 58.78 -7.39
C LYS A 13 32.01 58.31 -8.28
N GLN A 14 31.71 59.04 -9.34
CA GLN A 14 30.69 58.65 -10.32
C GLN A 14 31.09 57.37 -11.06
N PHE A 15 32.37 57.24 -11.44
CA PHE A 15 32.89 56.02 -12.06
C PHE A 15 32.80 54.80 -11.13
N GLN A 16 33.12 54.95 -9.85
CA GLN A 16 32.97 53.85 -8.87
C GLN A 16 31.51 53.45 -8.65
N ALA A 17 30.60 54.43 -8.56
CA ALA A 17 29.16 54.15 -8.43
C ALA A 17 28.63 53.40 -9.66
N TYR A 18 29.02 53.83 -10.87
CA TYR A 18 28.69 53.16 -12.12
C TYR A 18 29.23 51.72 -12.18
N GLN A 19 30.49 51.50 -11.78
CA GLN A 19 31.10 50.17 -11.71
C GLN A 19 30.37 49.25 -10.71
N ALA A 20 29.97 49.79 -9.55
CA ALA A 20 29.23 49.03 -8.53
C ALA A 20 27.80 48.66 -8.99
N GLU A 21 27.09 49.57 -9.65
CA GLU A 21 25.78 49.27 -10.24
C GLU A 21 25.87 48.25 -11.37
N LYS A 22 26.86 48.39 -12.26
CA LYS A 22 27.12 47.44 -13.33
C LYS A 22 27.45 46.04 -12.79
N ALA A 23 28.33 45.95 -11.78
CA ALA A 23 28.64 44.69 -11.13
C ALA A 23 27.42 44.03 -10.45
N LYS A 24 26.52 44.83 -9.86
CA LYS A 24 25.27 44.32 -9.27
C LYS A 24 24.30 43.81 -10.33
N GLN A 25 24.22 44.48 -11.48
CA GLN A 25 23.41 44.03 -12.63
C GLN A 25 24.00 42.75 -13.24
N GLU A 26 25.30 42.70 -13.52
CA GLU A 26 25.99 41.51 -14.02
C GLU A 26 25.85 40.32 -13.05
N ALA A 27 25.95 40.54 -11.74
CA ALA A 27 25.73 39.49 -10.74
C ALA A 27 24.26 39.04 -10.64
N ALA A 28 23.29 39.92 -10.93
CA ALA A 28 21.88 39.55 -11.00
C ALA A 28 21.57 38.76 -12.28
N GLU A 29 22.16 39.16 -13.40
CA GLU A 29 22.05 38.46 -14.69
C GLU A 29 22.75 37.10 -14.65
N ALA A 30 23.95 37.01 -14.07
CA ALA A 30 24.64 35.74 -13.86
C ALA A 30 23.83 34.78 -12.98
N ARG A 31 23.20 35.27 -11.91
CA ARG A 31 22.30 34.45 -11.08
C ARG A 31 21.04 34.03 -11.83
N LYS A 32 20.49 34.87 -12.71
CA LYS A 32 19.35 34.51 -13.56
C LYS A 32 19.75 33.45 -14.59
N ALA A 33 20.92 33.59 -15.21
CA ALA A 33 21.49 32.63 -16.15
C ALA A 33 21.75 31.27 -15.48
N GLN A 34 22.38 31.26 -14.29
CA GLN A 34 22.61 30.03 -13.52
C GLN A 34 21.31 29.30 -13.19
N ARG A 35 20.25 30.01 -12.79
CA ARG A 35 18.93 29.41 -12.57
C ARG A 35 18.32 28.83 -13.85
N ALA A 36 18.45 29.53 -14.97
CA ALA A 36 17.97 29.04 -16.26
C ALA A 36 18.74 27.78 -16.70
N THR A 37 20.06 27.74 -16.53
CA THR A 37 20.89 26.57 -16.81
C THR A 37 20.51 25.38 -15.92
N TYR A 38 20.30 25.61 -14.61
CA TYR A 38 19.83 24.56 -13.72
C TYR A 38 18.47 24.01 -14.13
N GLN A 39 17.52 24.90 -14.46
CA GLN A 39 16.19 24.47 -14.93
C GLN A 39 16.31 23.62 -16.19
N GLN A 40 17.15 24.04 -17.14
CA GLN A 40 17.38 23.27 -18.37
C GLN A 40 18.00 21.90 -18.08
N MET A 41 18.99 21.82 -17.18
CA MET A 41 19.55 20.53 -16.75
C MET A 41 18.51 19.61 -16.11
N VAL A 42 17.62 20.17 -15.28
CA VAL A 42 16.50 19.40 -14.68
C VAL A 42 15.54 18.93 -15.76
N ASP A 43 15.19 19.79 -16.72
CA ASP A 43 14.28 19.45 -17.81
C ASP A 43 14.88 18.35 -18.71
N ASP A 44 16.18 18.44 -19.02
CA ASP A 44 16.91 17.44 -19.81
C ASP A 44 16.98 16.09 -19.07
N GLU A 45 17.28 16.09 -17.77
CA GLU A 45 17.32 14.88 -16.96
C GLU A 45 15.93 14.24 -16.83
N LEU A 46 14.88 15.04 -16.62
CA LEU A 46 13.50 14.56 -16.61
C LEU A 46 13.08 14.00 -17.97
N ALA A 47 13.52 14.62 -19.08
CA ALA A 47 13.26 14.14 -20.43
C ALA A 47 13.93 12.80 -20.72
N ALA A 48 15.01 12.44 -20.03
CA ALA A 48 15.65 11.13 -20.11
C ALA A 48 15.02 10.11 -19.14
N ALA A 49 14.89 10.47 -17.86
CA ALA A 49 14.48 9.54 -16.80
C ALA A 49 12.99 9.16 -16.87
N VAL A 50 12.09 10.11 -17.17
CA VAL A 50 10.64 9.83 -17.17
C VAL A 50 10.24 8.81 -18.25
N PRO A 51 10.71 8.91 -19.50
CA PRO A 51 10.44 7.89 -20.52
C PRO A 51 10.99 6.51 -20.15
N GLU A 52 12.19 6.43 -19.56
CA GLU A 52 12.79 5.16 -19.14
C GLU A 52 11.95 4.46 -18.05
N LEU A 53 11.55 5.19 -17.01
CA LEU A 53 10.69 4.67 -15.96
C LEU A 53 9.31 4.25 -16.50
N ARG A 54 8.77 4.97 -17.48
CA ARG A 54 7.53 4.57 -18.16
C ARG A 54 7.71 3.27 -18.94
N ALA A 55 8.80 3.12 -19.69
CA ALA A 55 9.09 1.90 -20.42
C ALA A 55 9.23 0.69 -19.48
N LEU A 56 9.91 0.84 -18.35
CA LEU A 56 9.99 -0.20 -17.31
C LEU A 56 8.59 -0.57 -16.77
N SER A 57 7.74 0.43 -16.50
CA SER A 57 6.36 0.18 -16.05
C SER A 57 5.53 -0.62 -17.06
N GLU A 58 5.68 -0.33 -18.35
CA GLU A 58 5.02 -1.07 -19.43
C GLU A 58 5.56 -2.50 -19.55
N GLN A 59 6.86 -2.70 -19.38
CA GLN A 59 7.47 -4.03 -19.35
C GLN A 59 6.93 -4.84 -18.16
N ILE A 60 6.87 -4.27 -16.96
CA ILE A 60 6.28 -4.91 -15.77
C ILE A 60 4.83 -5.31 -16.04
N LYS A 61 4.03 -4.43 -16.65
CA LYS A 61 2.64 -4.74 -17.02
C LYS A 61 2.58 -5.91 -18.01
N THR A 62 3.43 -5.92 -19.03
CA THR A 62 3.48 -6.97 -20.05
C THR A 62 3.83 -8.32 -19.44
N VAL A 63 4.87 -8.37 -18.59
CA VAL A 63 5.27 -9.59 -17.86
C VAL A 63 4.17 -10.07 -16.93
N LYS A 64 3.50 -9.13 -16.24
CA LYS A 64 2.36 -9.43 -15.37
C LYS A 64 1.22 -10.06 -16.15
N ASP A 65 0.80 -9.47 -17.27
CA ASP A 65 -0.28 -10.00 -18.11
C ASP A 65 0.06 -11.38 -18.69
N ALA A 66 1.30 -11.58 -19.16
CA ALA A 66 1.78 -12.88 -19.63
C ALA A 66 1.76 -13.94 -18.52
N THR A 67 2.23 -13.60 -17.32
CA THR A 67 2.24 -14.53 -16.17
C THR A 67 0.82 -14.93 -15.79
N PHE A 68 -0.12 -13.98 -15.68
CA PHE A 68 -1.53 -14.30 -15.41
C PHE A 68 -2.14 -15.17 -16.52
N GLY A 69 -1.83 -14.90 -17.79
CA GLY A 69 -2.30 -15.69 -18.92
C GLY A 69 -1.80 -17.14 -18.89
N ASN A 70 -0.50 -17.34 -18.63
CA ASN A 70 0.11 -18.66 -18.56
C ASN A 70 -0.48 -19.50 -17.42
N PHE A 71 -0.69 -18.88 -16.26
CA PHE A 71 -1.27 -19.57 -15.10
C PHE A 71 -2.80 -19.68 -15.15
N ALA A 72 -3.50 -18.93 -16.02
CA ALA A 72 -4.94 -19.12 -16.23
C ALA A 72 -5.24 -20.55 -16.71
N ALA A 73 -4.46 -21.06 -17.68
CA ALA A 73 -4.57 -22.44 -18.13
C ALA A 73 -4.29 -23.46 -17.01
N VAL A 74 -3.28 -23.19 -16.16
CA VAL A 74 -2.96 -24.03 -15.00
C VAL A 74 -4.10 -24.02 -13.97
N LEU A 75 -4.75 -22.87 -13.76
CA LEU A 75 -5.88 -22.72 -12.85
C LEU A 75 -7.13 -23.44 -13.36
N ASP A 76 -7.39 -23.40 -14.67
CA ASP A 76 -8.49 -24.14 -15.28
C ASP A 76 -8.31 -25.65 -15.13
N ILE A 77 -7.10 -26.16 -15.39
CA ILE A 77 -6.76 -27.57 -15.16
C ILE A 77 -6.87 -27.93 -13.67
N LYS A 78 -6.40 -27.05 -12.76
CA LYS A 78 -6.54 -27.28 -11.31
C LYS A 78 -8.01 -27.42 -10.91
N ALA A 79 -8.89 -26.57 -11.45
CA ALA A 79 -10.32 -26.66 -11.17
C ALA A 79 -10.94 -27.97 -11.69
N GLU A 80 -10.47 -28.48 -12.83
CA GLU A 80 -10.89 -29.76 -13.38
C GLU A 80 -10.41 -30.95 -12.53
N VAL A 81 -9.15 -30.93 -12.09
CA VAL A 81 -8.54 -32.00 -11.26
C VAL A 81 -9.14 -32.05 -9.85
N VAL A 82 -9.36 -30.89 -9.23
CA VAL A 82 -9.87 -30.78 -7.85
C VAL A 82 -11.40 -30.95 -7.80
N GLY A 83 -12.10 -30.82 -8.94
CA GLY A 83 -13.53 -31.08 -9.05
C GLY A 83 -14.44 -29.99 -8.47
N PHE A 84 -13.89 -28.94 -7.87
CA PHE A 84 -14.63 -27.75 -7.46
C PHE A 84 -13.76 -26.50 -7.54
N LYS A 85 -14.37 -25.36 -7.90
CA LYS A 85 -13.75 -24.04 -7.76
C LYS A 85 -14.04 -23.54 -6.35
N GLU A 86 -13.01 -23.25 -5.56
CA GLU A 86 -13.17 -22.55 -4.27
C GLU A 86 -13.73 -21.15 -4.53
N GLY A 87 -15.04 -20.98 -4.35
CA GLY A 87 -15.69 -19.69 -4.41
C GLY A 87 -15.10 -18.75 -3.35
N GLY A 88 -14.58 -17.60 -3.78
CA GLY A 88 -13.96 -16.61 -2.89
C GLY A 88 -12.45 -16.77 -2.70
N GLN A 89 -11.77 -17.69 -3.41
CA GLN A 89 -10.31 -17.69 -3.45
C GLN A 89 -9.80 -16.58 -4.38
N PHE A 90 -9.17 -15.56 -3.79
CA PHE A 90 -8.61 -14.41 -4.52
C PHE A 90 -7.10 -14.51 -4.76
N SER A 91 -6.45 -15.57 -4.27
CA SER A 91 -5.04 -15.82 -4.53
C SER A 91 -4.72 -17.30 -4.60
N HIS A 92 -3.71 -17.63 -5.40
CA HIS A 92 -3.21 -18.98 -5.60
C HIS A 92 -1.70 -18.98 -5.43
N THR A 93 -1.20 -19.86 -4.56
CA THR A 93 0.22 -20.08 -4.35
C THR A 93 0.62 -21.40 -4.98
N PHE A 94 1.61 -21.36 -5.86
CA PHE A 94 2.22 -22.51 -6.51
C PHE A 94 3.63 -22.66 -5.97
N THR A 95 4.00 -23.88 -5.58
CA THR A 95 5.38 -24.24 -5.20
C THR A 95 5.83 -25.37 -6.12
N ASN A 96 7.07 -25.32 -6.61
CA ASN A 96 7.60 -26.40 -7.45
C ASN A 96 7.87 -27.67 -6.63
N THR A 97 8.02 -28.81 -7.30
CA THR A 97 8.28 -30.11 -6.66
C THR A 97 9.51 -30.08 -5.76
N ASP A 98 10.58 -29.42 -6.19
CA ASP A 98 11.83 -29.34 -5.43
C ASP A 98 11.78 -28.32 -4.27
N SER A 99 10.64 -27.63 -4.09
CA SER A 99 10.43 -26.62 -3.04
C SER A 99 11.49 -25.50 -3.01
N THR A 100 12.02 -25.13 -4.18
CA THR A 100 13.02 -24.06 -4.37
C THR A 100 12.41 -22.75 -4.87
N GLN A 101 11.23 -22.82 -5.49
CA GLN A 101 10.56 -21.69 -6.12
C GLN A 101 9.09 -21.66 -5.72
N ARG A 102 8.59 -20.46 -5.45
CA ARG A 102 7.21 -20.22 -5.08
C ARG A 102 6.68 -18.97 -5.77
N LEU A 103 5.50 -19.10 -6.37
CA LEU A 103 4.80 -18.00 -7.02
C LEU A 103 3.40 -17.88 -6.45
N THR A 104 3.05 -16.69 -5.94
CA THR A 104 1.69 -16.35 -5.51
C THR A 104 1.09 -15.35 -6.49
N LEU A 105 -0.03 -15.73 -7.09
CA LEU A 105 -0.82 -14.91 -8.00
C LEU A 105 -2.13 -14.57 -7.32
N GLY A 106 -2.49 -13.29 -7.25
CA GLY A 106 -3.73 -12.90 -6.59
C GLY A 106 -4.30 -11.58 -7.06
N VAL A 107 -5.46 -11.27 -6.49
CA VAL A 107 -6.21 -10.04 -6.73
C VAL A 107 -6.54 -9.43 -5.38
N ASN A 108 -6.16 -8.17 -5.18
CA ASN A 108 -6.60 -7.39 -4.06
C ASN A 108 -8.09 -7.08 -4.23
N THR A 109 -8.86 -7.32 -3.17
CA THR A 109 -10.29 -7.01 -3.13
C THR A 109 -10.55 -5.86 -2.17
N VAL A 110 -11.60 -5.10 -2.44
CA VAL A 110 -12.20 -4.19 -1.49
C VAL A 110 -13.59 -4.72 -1.15
N ASP A 111 -13.97 -4.57 0.12
CA ASP A 111 -15.27 -5.01 0.62
C ASP A 111 -16.39 -4.19 -0.06
N GLY A 112 -17.18 -4.86 -0.90
CA GLY A 112 -18.38 -4.29 -1.52
C GLY A 112 -19.64 -4.92 -0.94
N TRP A 113 -20.72 -4.14 -0.92
CA TRP A 113 -21.98 -4.51 -0.30
C TRP A 113 -23.15 -4.06 -1.17
N THR A 114 -24.17 -4.90 -1.32
CA THR A 114 -25.42 -4.49 -2.00
C THR A 114 -26.30 -3.66 -1.07
N ASP A 115 -27.35 -3.05 -1.63
CA ASP A 115 -28.39 -2.31 -0.90
C ASP A 115 -29.07 -3.12 0.21
N MET A 116 -29.10 -4.45 0.07
CA MET A 116 -29.58 -5.38 1.11
C MET A 116 -28.77 -5.32 2.41
N ALA A 117 -27.51 -4.90 2.36
CA ALA A 117 -26.68 -4.71 3.55
C ALA A 117 -27.29 -3.69 4.51
N GLU A 118 -27.82 -2.58 3.97
CA GLU A 118 -28.44 -1.52 4.78
C GLU A 118 -29.73 -2.00 5.43
N THR A 119 -30.50 -2.83 4.70
CA THR A 119 -31.70 -3.48 5.25
C THR A 119 -31.33 -4.41 6.41
N GLY A 120 -30.31 -5.24 6.24
CA GLY A 120 -29.80 -6.10 7.32
C GLY A 120 -29.28 -5.31 8.52
N ILE A 121 -28.53 -4.22 8.29
CA ILE A 121 -28.07 -3.31 9.37
C ILE A 121 -29.27 -2.74 10.15
N ALA A 122 -30.33 -2.29 9.45
CA ALA A 122 -31.51 -1.73 10.09
C ALA A 122 -32.24 -2.79 10.95
N MET A 123 -32.32 -4.03 10.49
CA MET A 123 -32.86 -5.14 11.27
C MET A 123 -32.02 -5.42 12.53
N VAL A 124 -30.69 -5.45 12.41
CA VAL A 124 -29.81 -5.62 13.58
C VAL A 124 -30.00 -4.46 14.57
N ARG A 125 -30.07 -3.21 14.09
CA ARG A 125 -30.31 -2.04 14.96
C ARG A 125 -31.61 -2.16 15.74
N ARG A 126 -32.70 -2.51 15.06
CA ARG A 126 -34.02 -2.69 15.68
C ARG A 126 -34.00 -3.77 16.75
N TYR A 127 -33.33 -4.90 16.49
CA TYR A 127 -33.16 -5.96 17.48
C TYR A 127 -32.37 -5.48 18.69
N LEU A 128 -31.23 -4.82 18.49
CA LEU A 128 -30.40 -4.33 19.59
C LEU A 128 -31.10 -3.26 20.44
N GLU A 129 -31.89 -2.38 19.82
CA GLU A 129 -32.72 -1.40 20.53
C GLU A 129 -33.79 -2.08 21.40
N SER A 130 -34.35 -3.21 20.95
CA SER A 130 -35.33 -3.97 21.75
C SER A 130 -34.73 -4.60 23.01
N LEU A 131 -33.42 -4.87 23.01
CA LEU A 131 -32.69 -5.42 24.15
C LEU A 131 -32.17 -4.36 25.12
N ALA A 132 -32.17 -3.09 24.73
CA ALA A 132 -31.56 -1.99 25.47
C ALA A 132 -32.43 -1.52 26.66
N THR A 133 -32.77 -2.43 27.60
CA THR A 133 -33.60 -2.16 28.78
C THR A 133 -32.86 -1.58 29.98
N ASP A 134 -31.55 -1.76 30.07
CA ASP A 134 -30.72 -1.37 31.22
C ASP A 134 -29.37 -0.76 30.78
N ASP A 135 -28.77 0.10 31.62
CA ASP A 135 -27.55 0.86 31.30
C ASP A 135 -26.36 -0.03 30.91
N LYS A 136 -26.25 -1.24 31.48
CA LYS A 136 -25.20 -2.20 31.10
C LYS A 136 -25.46 -2.75 29.70
N THR A 137 -26.70 -3.13 29.40
CA THR A 137 -27.07 -3.60 28.05
C THR A 137 -26.94 -2.50 27.00
N GLN A 138 -27.19 -1.22 27.34
CA GLN A 138 -26.92 -0.10 26.43
C GLN A 138 -25.45 0.01 26.00
N SER A 139 -24.51 -0.21 26.93
CA SER A 139 -23.08 -0.15 26.61
C SER A 139 -22.66 -1.26 25.63
N LEU A 140 -23.23 -2.46 25.78
CA LEU A 140 -23.00 -3.59 24.88
C LEU A 140 -23.63 -3.34 23.51
N VAL A 141 -24.87 -2.84 23.47
CA VAL A 141 -25.55 -2.45 22.23
C VAL A 141 -24.73 -1.41 21.46
N THR A 142 -24.19 -0.40 22.16
CA THR A 142 -23.35 0.62 21.54
C THR A 142 -22.06 0.03 20.95
N ALA A 143 -21.45 -0.95 21.64
CA ALA A 143 -20.29 -1.66 21.13
C ALA A 143 -20.62 -2.45 19.85
N VAL A 144 -21.77 -3.11 19.78
CA VAL A 144 -22.22 -3.84 18.59
C VAL A 144 -22.58 -2.89 17.44
N LEU A 145 -23.22 -1.75 17.72
CA LEU A 145 -23.46 -0.70 16.72
C LEU A 145 -22.15 -0.15 16.14
N ARG A 146 -21.08 -0.12 16.93
CA ARG A 146 -19.73 0.23 16.45
C ARG A 146 -19.15 -0.84 15.53
N LEU A 147 -19.51 -2.12 15.68
CA LEU A 147 -19.13 -3.15 14.71
C LEU A 147 -19.78 -2.91 13.33
N LEU A 148 -20.99 -2.39 13.33
CA LEU A 148 -21.74 -1.99 12.12
C LEU A 148 -21.37 -0.59 11.60
N SER A 149 -20.37 0.06 12.18
CA SER A 149 -19.90 1.36 11.69
C SER A 149 -19.20 1.20 10.34
N LYS A 150 -19.65 2.01 9.38
CA LYS A 150 -18.99 2.17 8.08
C LYS A 150 -17.63 2.82 8.26
N ASP A 151 -16.67 2.45 7.42
CA ASP A 151 -15.36 3.09 7.37
C ASP A 151 -15.45 4.51 6.76
N ARG A 152 -14.30 5.20 6.62
CA ARG A 152 -14.24 6.54 6.00
C ARG A 152 -14.71 6.56 4.54
N GLN A 153 -14.72 5.41 3.87
CA GLN A 153 -15.15 5.26 2.48
C GLN A 153 -16.63 4.86 2.36
N GLY A 154 -17.32 4.66 3.49
CA GLY A 154 -18.73 4.28 3.53
C GLY A 154 -18.97 2.77 3.45
N ASN A 155 -17.93 1.94 3.49
CA ASN A 155 -18.03 0.49 3.38
C ASN A 155 -18.10 -0.18 4.76
N LEU A 156 -18.82 -1.30 4.85
CA LEU A 156 -18.77 -2.17 6.02
C LEU A 156 -17.49 -3.02 5.98
N ASN A 157 -16.93 -3.30 7.16
CA ASN A 157 -15.77 -4.15 7.29
C ASN A 157 -16.19 -5.63 7.42
N ALA A 158 -15.74 -6.48 6.50
CA ALA A 158 -16.13 -7.90 6.47
C ALA A 158 -15.71 -8.66 7.75
N SER A 159 -14.56 -8.35 8.33
CA SER A 159 -14.11 -8.99 9.58
C SER A 159 -15.03 -8.67 10.76
N LYS A 160 -15.57 -7.45 10.83
CA LYS A 160 -16.55 -7.07 11.86
C LYS A 160 -17.89 -7.77 11.66
N VAL A 161 -18.32 -7.97 10.41
CA VAL A 161 -19.54 -8.74 10.11
C VAL A 161 -19.39 -10.21 10.51
N LEU A 162 -18.20 -10.80 10.33
CA LEU A 162 -17.92 -12.16 10.81
C LEU A 162 -17.98 -12.25 12.35
N GLN A 163 -17.49 -11.25 13.07
CA GLN A 163 -17.64 -11.18 14.53
C GLN A 163 -19.11 -11.07 14.94
N LEU A 164 -19.88 -10.24 14.25
CA LEU A 164 -21.31 -10.09 14.48
C LEU A 164 -22.07 -11.40 14.27
N GLN A 165 -21.67 -12.21 13.28
CA GLN A 165 -22.24 -13.54 13.04
C GLN A 165 -22.03 -14.46 14.24
N LYS A 166 -20.81 -14.53 14.78
CA LYS A 166 -20.54 -15.34 15.97
C LYS A 166 -21.40 -14.90 17.16
N MET A 167 -21.53 -13.60 17.36
CA MET A 167 -22.40 -13.05 18.42
C MET A 167 -23.88 -13.39 18.20
N ALA A 168 -24.35 -13.39 16.95
CA ALA A 168 -25.72 -13.78 16.62
C ALA A 168 -25.97 -15.27 16.89
N GLU A 169 -25.05 -16.14 16.49
CA GLU A 169 -25.08 -17.57 16.77
C GLU A 169 -25.11 -17.86 18.28
N ASP A 170 -24.30 -17.14 19.07
CA ASP A 170 -24.26 -17.27 20.53
C ASP A 170 -25.56 -16.80 21.21
N SER A 171 -26.20 -15.77 20.66
CA SER A 171 -27.46 -15.24 21.18
C SER A 171 -28.67 -16.16 20.94
N LYS A 172 -28.58 -17.04 19.93
CA LYS A 172 -29.64 -17.95 19.48
C LYS A 172 -30.97 -17.28 19.10
N ASP A 173 -30.96 -15.98 18.84
CA ASP A 173 -32.14 -15.24 18.40
C ASP A 173 -32.31 -15.35 16.87
N GLU A 174 -33.48 -15.81 16.42
CA GLU A 174 -33.75 -16.04 15.00
C GLU A 174 -33.73 -14.75 14.18
N GLN A 175 -34.20 -13.63 14.76
CA GLN A 175 -34.24 -12.34 14.05
C GLN A 175 -32.84 -11.77 13.87
N PHE A 176 -31.99 -11.91 14.88
CA PHE A 176 -30.61 -11.45 14.81
C PHE A 176 -29.78 -12.30 13.85
N ILE A 177 -29.94 -13.63 13.88
CA ILE A 177 -29.28 -14.55 12.94
C ILE A 177 -29.70 -14.24 11.49
N GLU A 178 -31.00 -14.04 11.24
CA GLU A 178 -31.51 -13.70 9.92
C GLU A 178 -30.96 -12.35 9.43
N ALA A 179 -30.95 -11.33 10.30
CA ALA A 179 -30.43 -10.01 9.97
C ALA A 179 -28.95 -10.06 9.57
N VAL A 180 -28.12 -10.79 10.32
CA VAL A 180 -26.68 -10.94 10.00
C VAL A 180 -26.48 -11.79 8.74
N LYS A 181 -27.34 -12.79 8.51
CA LYS A 181 -27.33 -13.59 7.29
C LYS A 181 -27.59 -12.72 6.05
N ILE A 182 -28.57 -11.82 6.10
CA ILE A 182 -28.85 -10.88 4.99
C ILE A 182 -27.64 -9.99 4.71
N ILE A 183 -27.00 -9.46 5.77
CA ILE A 183 -25.76 -8.68 5.61
C ILE A 183 -24.70 -9.56 4.93
N ARG A 184 -24.47 -10.79 5.38
CA ARG A 184 -23.49 -11.69 4.77
C ARG A 184 -23.79 -11.99 3.30
N GLU A 185 -25.04 -12.25 2.95
CA GLU A 185 -25.45 -12.53 1.57
C GLU A 185 -25.31 -11.30 0.65
N SER A 186 -25.35 -10.08 1.22
CA SER A 186 -25.09 -8.84 0.48
C SER A 186 -23.61 -8.58 0.20
N TYR A 187 -22.68 -9.39 0.74
CA TYR A 187 -21.25 -9.20 0.55
C TYR A 187 -20.82 -9.56 -0.88
N GLN A 188 -20.34 -8.55 -1.60
CA GLN A 188 -19.85 -8.65 -2.97
C GLN A 188 -18.47 -7.98 -3.09
N PRO A 189 -17.38 -8.72 -2.83
CA PRO A 189 -16.03 -8.16 -2.92
C PRO A 189 -15.72 -7.70 -4.35
N THR A 190 -15.20 -6.49 -4.47
CA THR A 190 -14.79 -5.92 -5.75
C THR A 190 -13.29 -6.07 -5.94
N ALA A 191 -12.90 -6.73 -7.02
CA ALA A 191 -11.50 -6.84 -7.44
C ALA A 191 -10.92 -5.47 -7.83
N THR A 192 -9.77 -5.10 -7.27
CA THR A 192 -9.11 -3.81 -7.53
C THR A 192 -7.82 -3.94 -8.31
N ARG A 193 -6.85 -4.72 -7.80
CA ARG A 193 -5.50 -4.79 -8.36
C ARG A 193 -4.97 -6.22 -8.32
N ARG A 194 -4.54 -6.73 -9.46
CA ARG A 194 -3.76 -7.96 -9.56
C ARG A 194 -2.38 -7.76 -8.91
N TYR A 195 -1.85 -8.76 -8.23
CA TYR A 195 -0.48 -8.76 -7.71
C TYR A 195 0.19 -10.11 -7.94
N ILE A 196 1.52 -10.07 -8.01
CA ILE A 196 2.38 -11.24 -8.13
C ILE A 196 3.43 -11.14 -7.04
N ARG A 197 3.62 -12.22 -6.29
CA ARG A 197 4.72 -12.36 -5.34
C ARG A 197 5.54 -13.58 -5.77
N ALA A 198 6.81 -13.35 -6.06
CA ALA A 198 7.74 -14.40 -6.47
C ALA A 198 8.78 -14.59 -5.36
N GLN A 199 9.00 -15.83 -4.95
CA GLN A 199 9.93 -16.18 -3.89
C GLN A 199 10.82 -17.34 -4.33
N TYR A 200 12.07 -17.33 -3.90
CA TYR A 200 13.03 -18.40 -4.12
C TYR A 200 13.71 -18.78 -2.81
N ARG A 201 14.20 -20.01 -2.72
CA ARG A 201 15.09 -20.42 -1.63
C ARG A 201 16.53 -20.19 -2.03
N ASP A 202 17.27 -19.62 -1.10
CA ASP A 202 18.71 -19.38 -1.24
C ASP A 202 19.46 -20.37 -0.35
N GLU A 203 20.27 -21.23 -0.97
CA GLU A 203 21.07 -22.24 -0.26
C GLU A 203 22.13 -21.58 0.65
N SER A 204 22.53 -20.34 0.37
CA SER A 204 23.56 -19.62 1.14
C SER A 204 23.07 -19.13 2.50
N THR A 205 21.77 -18.99 2.70
CA THR A 205 21.15 -18.40 3.90
C THR A 205 20.17 -19.37 4.57
N GLY A 206 20.60 -20.61 4.74
CA GLY A 206 19.87 -21.59 5.55
C GLY A 206 18.51 -22.02 4.99
N ASN A 207 18.33 -22.00 3.66
CA ASN A 207 17.09 -22.38 2.96
C ASN A 207 15.85 -21.51 3.29
N ALA A 208 16.07 -20.26 3.72
CA ALA A 208 14.99 -19.30 3.92
C ALA A 208 14.34 -18.87 2.59
N TRP A 209 13.05 -18.53 2.63
CA TRP A 209 12.33 -17.98 1.48
C TRP A 209 12.67 -16.49 1.30
N ARG A 210 13.32 -16.15 0.19
CA ARG A 210 13.61 -14.76 -0.21
C ARG A 210 12.59 -14.28 -1.23
N ASN A 211 12.06 -13.08 -1.02
CA ASN A 211 11.15 -12.44 -1.96
C ASN A 211 11.95 -11.74 -3.07
N ILE A 212 11.52 -11.89 -4.32
CA ILE A 212 12.06 -11.12 -5.44
C ILE A 212 11.37 -9.75 -5.42
N PRO A 213 12.10 -8.64 -5.20
CA PRO A 213 11.51 -7.32 -5.20
C PRO A 213 11.12 -6.94 -6.64
N LEU A 214 9.83 -6.70 -6.85
CA LEU A 214 9.27 -6.26 -8.13
C LEU A 214 8.81 -4.79 -8.08
N SER A 215 8.95 -4.14 -6.92
CA SER A 215 8.72 -2.72 -6.69
C SER A 215 10.08 -2.02 -6.66
N ILE A 216 10.21 -0.89 -7.35
CA ILE A 216 11.46 -0.10 -7.38
C ILE A 216 11.96 0.24 -5.97
N THR A 217 11.05 0.48 -5.03
CA THR A 217 11.37 0.81 -3.63
C THR A 217 11.93 -0.36 -2.82
N ASP A 218 11.65 -1.60 -3.22
CA ASP A 218 12.04 -2.79 -2.46
C ASP A 218 13.37 -3.39 -2.98
N VAL A 219 13.97 -2.82 -4.04
CA VAL A 219 15.16 -3.36 -4.71
C VAL A 219 16.43 -3.09 -3.91
N ASP A 220 16.54 -1.93 -3.28
CA ASP A 220 17.65 -1.54 -2.44
C ASP A 220 17.20 -1.26 -1.00
N LEU A 221 17.90 -1.85 -0.04
CA LEU A 221 17.82 -1.41 1.35
C LEU A 221 18.89 -0.33 1.52
N LEU A 222 18.49 0.84 2.03
CA LEU A 222 19.46 1.84 2.45
C LEU A 222 20.39 1.20 3.50
N PRO A 223 21.70 1.51 3.49
CA PRO A 223 22.68 0.86 4.36
C PRO A 223 22.36 1.01 5.86
N GLU A 224 21.56 2.02 6.21
CA GLU A 224 21.07 2.27 7.57
C GLU A 224 20.02 1.23 8.05
N ASN A 225 19.45 0.44 7.12
CA ASN A 225 18.40 -0.56 7.35
C ASN A 225 18.86 -2.00 7.07
N GLU A 226 20.15 -2.25 6.79
CA GLU A 226 20.67 -3.62 6.62
C GLU A 226 20.55 -4.47 7.91
N THR A 227 20.33 -3.83 9.06
CA THR A 227 20.13 -4.49 10.36
C THR A 227 18.82 -4.07 11.03
N ALA A 228 17.68 -4.68 10.67
CA ALA A 228 16.65 -5.19 11.60
C ALA A 228 15.31 -5.54 10.90
N PRO A 229 14.51 -6.51 11.42
CA PRO A 229 14.85 -7.69 12.22
C PRO A 229 14.46 -9.00 11.48
N GLU A 230 15.10 -10.11 11.87
CA GLU A 230 14.66 -11.46 11.48
C GLU A 230 13.28 -11.78 12.10
N PRO A 231 12.43 -12.59 11.43
CA PRO A 231 11.11 -12.94 11.94
C PRO A 231 11.18 -14.05 13.00
N ASP A 232 10.50 -13.81 14.13
CA ASP A 232 9.99 -14.76 15.13
C ASP A 232 10.91 -15.92 15.57
N ALA A 233 11.71 -15.65 16.60
CA ALA A 233 12.18 -16.68 17.54
C ALA A 233 11.29 -16.62 18.80
N GLU A 234 10.33 -17.52 18.85
CA GLU A 234 9.78 -18.22 20.01
C GLU A 234 9.85 -17.48 21.36
N ALA A 235 8.69 -16.98 21.79
CA ALA A 235 8.38 -16.82 23.20
C ALA A 235 8.25 -18.20 23.86
N GLU A 236 9.36 -18.78 24.29
CA GLU A 236 9.40 -19.79 25.35
C GLU A 236 10.36 -19.34 26.44
N GLY A 237 9.86 -19.35 27.68
CA GLY A 237 10.49 -18.71 28.82
C GLY A 237 11.68 -19.46 29.40
N THR A 238 12.36 -18.77 30.31
CA THR A 238 12.97 -19.39 31.48
C THR A 238 13.07 -18.36 32.60
N GLU A 239 12.67 -18.80 33.78
CA GLU A 239 12.66 -18.10 35.06
C GLU A 239 14.07 -17.77 35.59
N ALA A 240 14.08 -17.03 36.71
CA ALA A 240 15.15 -16.87 37.73
C ALA A 240 16.23 -15.81 37.45
N GLU A 241 16.78 -15.06 38.41
CA GLU A 241 16.55 -14.75 39.84
C GLU A 241 17.62 -13.69 40.21
N ALA A 242 17.33 -12.86 41.21
CA ALA A 242 18.25 -12.13 42.11
C ALA A 242 19.03 -10.84 41.72
N ALA A 243 18.99 -9.93 42.72
CA ALA A 243 19.92 -8.85 43.08
C ALA A 243 19.99 -7.65 42.13
N GLU A 244 19.83 -6.39 42.56
CA GLU A 244 20.16 -5.70 43.82
C GLU A 244 19.20 -4.51 44.04
#